data_AF-A0A087U542-F1
#
_entry.id   AF-A0A087U542-F1
#
_cell.length_a   1.000
_cell.length_b   1.000
_cell.length_c   1.000
_cell.angle_alpha   90.00
_cell.angle_beta   90.00
_cell.angle_gamma   90.00
#
_symmetry.space_group_name_H-M   'P 1'
#
loop_
_entity.id
_entity.type
_entity.pdbx_description
1 polymer ?
#
loop_
_entity_poly.entity_id
_entity_poly.type
_entity_poly.pdbx_seq_one_letter_code
_entity_poly.pdbx_strand_id
1 'polypeptide(L)' 'MLSLDVPTAVMKGDSIWLNCTLDLESDELYSVKWYKNDVEFYRYLPRDHPAGQKYDLPG' A
#
# COMPACT_ATOMS: atom_id res chain seq x y z
N MET A 1 -16.42 0.80 5.72
CA MET A 1 -15.48 1.31 6.75
C MET A 1 -14.08 1.42 6.17
N LEU A 2 -13.31 2.46 6.52
CA LEU A 2 -11.91 2.65 6.12
C LEU A 2 -11.04 2.79 7.38
N SER A 3 -9.96 2.01 7.50
CA SER A 3 -8.97 2.15 8.57
C SER A 3 -7.55 1.98 8.06
N LEU A 4 -6.67 2.88 8.47
CA LEU A 4 -5.25 2.87 8.13
C LEU A 4 -4.44 2.64 9.41
N ASP A 5 -3.62 1.59 9.41
CA ASP A 5 -2.71 1.26 10.51
C ASP A 5 -1.27 1.25 10.00
N VAL A 6 -0.51 2.22 10.49
CA VAL A 6 0.87 2.49 10.10
C VAL A 6 1.66 2.88 11.35
N PRO A 7 2.80 2.22 11.65
CA PRO A 7 3.65 2.59 12.76
C PRO A 7 4.15 4.03 12.64
N THR A 8 4.18 4.77 13.76
CA THR A 8 4.69 6.15 13.80
C THR A 8 6.20 6.24 13.61
N ALA A 9 6.94 5.22 14.08
CA ALA A 9 8.38 5.10 13.94
C ALA A 9 8.80 3.63 13.99
N VAL A 10 9.87 3.30 13.28
CA VAL A 10 10.40 1.94 13.14
C VAL A 10 11.92 1.99 13.14
N MET A 11 12.58 0.95 13.63
CA MET A 11 14.05 0.91 13.58
C MET A 11 14.53 0.64 12.16
N LYS A 12 15.65 1.26 11.77
CA LYS A 12 16.22 1.08 10.44
C LYS A 12 16.62 -0.38 10.24
N GLY A 13 16.11 -0.99 9.17
CA GLY A 13 16.39 -2.40 8.83
C GLY A 13 15.27 -3.36 9.25
N ASP A 14 14.36 -2.93 10.12
CA ASP A 14 13.22 -3.75 10.52
C ASP A 14 12.20 -3.86 9.39
N SER A 15 11.56 -5.03 9.32
CA SER A 15 10.39 -5.24 8.49
C SER A 15 9.13 -4.74 9.19
N ILE A 16 8.27 -4.06 8.43
CA ILE A 16 7.08 -3.42 8.97
C ILE A 16 5.86 -3.80 8.14
N TRP A 17 4.68 -3.70 8.76
CA TRP A 17 3.41 -3.86 8.07
C TRP A 17 2.75 -2.50 7.89
N LEU A 18 2.26 -2.25 6.68
CA LEU A 18 1.39 -1.12 6.36
C LEU A 18 0.02 -1.71 6.03
N ASN A 19 -0.96 -1.48 6.89
CA ASN A 19 -2.27 -2.10 6.74
C ASN A 19 -3.33 -1.03 6.41
N CYS A 20 -4.12 -1.30 5.38
CA CYS A 20 -5.25 -0.49 5.00
C CYS A 20 -6.46 -1.42 4.82
N THR A 21 -7.41 -1.32 5.74
CA THR A 21 -8.67 -2.07 5.67
C THR A 21 -9.69 -1.19 4.98
N LEU A 22 -10.23 -1.68 3.86
CA LEU A 22 -11.30 -1.04 3.12
C LEU A 22 -12.44 -2.05 2.95
N ASP A 23 -13.63 -1.65 3.37
CA ASP A 23 -14.87 -2.36 3.05
C ASP A 23 -15.36 -1.91 1.67
N LEU A 24 -15.40 -2.85 0.72
CA LEU A 24 -15.83 -2.60 -0.65
C LEU A 24 -17.35 -2.78 -0.83
N GLU A 25 -18.05 -3.27 0.20
CA GLU A 25 -19.47 -3.65 0.11
C GLU A 25 -19.73 -4.58 -1.11
N SER A 26 -20.33 -4.05 -2.18
CA SER A 26 -20.62 -4.78 -3.43
C SER A 26 -19.80 -4.32 -4.63
N ASP A 27 -18.79 -3.45 -4.43
CA ASP A 27 -17.96 -2.90 -5.49
C ASP A 27 -16.64 -3.68 -5.66
N GLU A 28 -15.98 -3.48 -6.80
CA GLU A 28 -14.67 -4.06 -7.09
C GLU A 28 -13.55 -3.09 -6.73
N LEU A 29 -12.47 -3.65 -6.17
CA LEU A 29 -11.27 -2.86 -5.92
C LEU A 29 -10.65 -2.40 -7.25
N TYR A 30 -10.62 -1.08 -7.46
CA TYR A 30 -9.93 -0.50 -8.60
C TYR A 30 -8.40 -0.56 -8.43
N SER A 31 -7.88 0.01 -7.33
CA SER A 31 -6.44 0.02 -7.03
C SER A 31 -6.14 0.33 -5.56
N VAL A 32 -5.07 -0.24 -5.00
CA VAL A 32 -4.42 0.24 -3.77
C VAL A 32 -3.07 0.83 -4.13
N LYS A 33 -2.74 2.01 -3.60
CA LYS A 33 -1.45 2.65 -3.83
C LYS A 33 -0.87 3.16 -2.52
N TRP A 34 0.43 2.97 -2.33
CA TRP A 34 1.18 3.52 -1.21
C TRP A 34 2.19 4.54 -1.69
N TYR A 35 2.22 5.67 -1.00
CA TYR A 35 3.11 6.79 -1.26
C TYR A 35 3.92 7.12 -0.02
N LYS A 36 5.18 7.51 -0.23
CA LYS A 36 6.04 8.11 0.80
C LYS A 36 6.68 9.35 0.18
N ASN A 37 6.48 10.52 0.79
CA ASN A 37 7.02 11.79 0.31
C ASN A 37 6.74 12.02 -1.19
N ASP A 38 5.47 11.85 -1.58
CA ASP A 38 4.99 11.98 -2.97
C ASP A 38 5.53 10.95 -3.98
N VAL A 39 6.29 9.95 -3.52
CA VAL A 39 6.79 8.84 -4.36
C VAL A 39 5.93 7.59 -4.16
N GLU A 40 5.31 7.10 -5.24
CA GLU A 40 4.62 5.80 -5.27
C GLU A 40 5.65 4.68 -5.13
N PHE A 41 5.50 3.83 -4.11
CA PHE A 41 6.44 2.72 -3.88
C PHE A 41 5.80 1.35 -3.94
N TYR A 42 4.48 1.29 -3.87
CA TYR A 42 3.73 0.07 -4.08
C TYR A 42 2.37 0.37 -4.71
N ARG A 43 1.98 -0.49 -5.63
CA ARG A 43 0.64 -0.49 -6.21
C ARG A 43 0.10 -1.91 -6.33
N TYR A 44 -1.18 -2.05 -6.02
CA TYR A 44 -1.95 -3.26 -6.28
C TYR A 44 -3.14 -2.94 -7.19
N LEU A 45 -3.19 -3.62 -8.33
CA LEU A 45 -4.23 -3.55 -9.34
C LEU A 45 -4.72 -4.98 -9.60
N PRO A 46 -5.92 -5.37 -9.12
CA PRO A 46 -6.42 -6.75 -9.28
C PRO A 46 -6.50 -7.24 -10.74
N ARG A 47 -6.64 -6.29 -11.68
CA ARG A 47 -6.79 -6.58 -13.11
C ARG A 47 -5.44 -6.70 -13.86
N ASP A 48 -4.32 -6.43 -13.19
CA ASP A 48 -2.98 -6.48 -13.78
C ASP A 48 -2.27 -7.82 -13.55
N HIS A 49 -1.25 -8.10 -14.37
CA HIS A 49 -0.33 -9.23 -14.21
C HIS A 49 1.13 -8.76 -14.25
N PRO A 50 1.88 -8.79 -13.13
CA PRO A 50 1.43 -9.16 -11.78
C PRO A 50 0.53 -8.08 -11.17
N ALA A 51 -0.45 -8.51 -10.35
CA ALA A 51 -1.38 -7.60 -9.69
C ALA A 51 -0.66 -6.63 -8.72
N GLY A 52 0.46 -7.04 -8.14
CA GLY A 52 1.29 -6.22 -7.25
C GLY A 52 2.55 -5.74 -7.95
N GLN A 53 2.83 -4.44 -7.85
CA GLN A 53 4.00 -3.77 -8.41
C GLN A 53 4.71 -2.98 -7.30
N LYS A 54 6.04 -3.11 -7.24
CA LYS A 54 6.92 -2.40 -6.30
C LYS A 54 7.79 -1.43 -7.09
N TYR A 55 8.00 -0.24 -6.54
CA TYR A 55 8.86 0.78 -7.13
C TYR A 55 9.96 1.15 -6.15
N ASP A 56 11.11 1.55 -6.70
CA ASP A 56 12.24 2.00 -5.90
C ASP A 56 11.91 3.33 -5.23
N LEU A 57 12.09 3.37 -3.91
CA LEU A 57 12.07 4.61 -3.16
C LEU A 57 13.46 5.22 -3.16
N PRO A 58 13.62 6.48 -3.63
CA PRO A 58 14.83 7.24 -3.33
C PRO A 58 14.99 7.34 -1.81
N GLY A 59 16.16 6.99 -1.32
CA GLY A 59 16.51 7.00 0.11
C GLY A 59 16.74 8.40 0.65
#